data_AF-A0A1R2BIW4-F1
#
_entry.id   AF-A0A1R2BIW4-F1
#
_cell.length_a   1.000
_cell.length_b   1.000
_cell.length_c   1.000
_cell.angle_alpha   90.00
_cell.angle_beta   90.00
_cell.angle_gamma   90.00
#
_symmetry.space_group_name_H-M   'P 1'
#
loop_
_entity.id
_entity.type
_entity.pdbx_description
1 polymer ?
#
loop_
_entity_poly.entity_id
_entity_poly.type
_entity_poly.pdbx_seq_one_letter_code
_entity_poly.pdbx_strand_id
1 'polypeptide(L)'
;MMSNFNYRLNSSSNLKITTPSRLKKSRPRYFDSPTFTISRGDRFEMTIFEKFKYMSGYFKSLQPKPTKSAIRLNKDMRPFTPKEQKERSRIRFEFQEAKSIEVRKTKSILIKRKKNFKEFKLEEKFKKLFFRQQHPEVLKVFMTWFSLFTLYALPLIIKTSIHKKKIHKTRVAYLLKQFSILALFIGKILNNLQFIKKRRALKKIQTLEYYCLKWVKNKRTQRRKYLSNFFDTFLNSYCMKLVLSTWKSKIIFIQNTMKNAIRYKAKLYEKLLEMWREMENTMINTNISRSNTIRDSVKQVEIFQHFSLISNSKRLSYIKDKIKEIVKVYSLQMRNYNDGMRMMNTEVINSTWYGSTMVNWKRKKPEKPSILEQFNEDVFKDLIKIAMKDRKNMRTAHFH
;
A
#
# COMPACT_ATOMS: atom_id res chain seq x y z
N MET A 1 -3.40 -25.52 -20.66
CA MET A 1 -2.28 -26.46 -20.44
C MET A 1 -1.33 -25.84 -19.44
N MET A 2 -1.21 -26.49 -18.27
CA MET A 2 -0.37 -26.03 -17.17
C MET A 2 1.12 -26.20 -17.50
N SER A 3 1.95 -25.24 -17.10
CA SER A 3 3.25 -25.57 -16.50
C SER A 3 3.66 -24.48 -15.51
N ASN A 4 3.74 -24.88 -14.25
CA ASN A 4 4.29 -24.15 -13.13
C ASN A 4 5.82 -24.06 -13.30
N PHE A 5 6.40 -22.87 -13.12
CA PHE A 5 7.83 -22.74 -12.81
C PHE A 5 8.01 -21.99 -11.50
N ASN A 6 8.42 -22.75 -10.49
CA ASN A 6 8.76 -22.28 -9.16
C ASN A 6 10.05 -21.45 -9.19
N TYR A 7 9.99 -20.26 -8.61
CA TYR A 7 11.15 -19.48 -8.22
C TYR A 7 11.74 -20.06 -6.92
N ARG A 8 13.04 -20.37 -6.90
CA ARG A 8 13.83 -20.46 -5.67
C ARG A 8 14.92 -19.39 -5.68
N LEU A 9 14.67 -18.35 -4.90
CA LEU A 9 15.70 -17.50 -4.29
C LEU A 9 16.49 -18.36 -3.30
N ASN A 10 17.82 -18.27 -3.32
CA ASN A 10 18.64 -18.56 -2.15
C ASN A 10 19.79 -17.55 -2.09
N SER A 11 19.77 -16.80 -1.00
CA SER A 11 20.77 -15.81 -0.59
C SER A 11 21.90 -16.46 0.19
N SER A 12 23.04 -15.77 0.16
CA SER A 12 24.04 -15.58 1.22
C SER A 12 24.91 -16.75 1.73
N SER A 13 26.21 -16.42 1.73
CA SER A 13 27.26 -16.79 2.69
C SER A 13 27.68 -18.26 2.80
N ASN A 14 28.88 -18.58 2.30
CA ASN A 14 30.02 -18.89 3.16
C ASN A 14 31.30 -19.13 2.33
N LEU A 15 32.29 -18.27 2.54
CA LEU A 15 33.69 -18.47 2.17
C LEU A 15 34.24 -19.70 2.91
N LYS A 16 34.70 -20.72 2.17
CA LYS A 16 35.60 -21.74 2.70
C LYS A 16 36.94 -21.64 2.00
N ILE A 17 37.91 -21.11 2.73
CA ILE A 17 39.34 -21.25 2.45
C ILE A 17 39.73 -22.67 2.89
N THR A 18 40.23 -23.49 1.97
CA THR A 18 40.90 -24.75 2.30
C THR A 18 42.26 -24.81 1.61
N THR A 19 43.29 -24.79 2.43
CA THR A 19 44.71 -24.99 2.15
C THR A 19 45.02 -26.40 1.62
N PRO A 20 46.09 -26.60 0.83
CA PRO A 20 46.54 -27.91 0.39
C PRO A 20 47.67 -28.44 1.28
N SER A 21 47.51 -29.63 1.89
CA SER A 21 48.66 -30.51 2.21
C SER A 21 48.22 -31.83 2.85
N ARG A 22 48.48 -32.96 2.18
CA ARG A 22 49.07 -34.14 2.85
C ARG A 22 49.66 -35.11 1.82
N LEU A 23 50.99 -35.15 1.80
CA LEU A 23 51.79 -36.18 1.14
C LEU A 23 51.43 -37.57 1.71
N LYS A 24 51.19 -38.53 0.83
CA LYS A 24 50.99 -39.96 1.15
C LYS A 24 52.25 -40.51 1.84
N LYS A 25 52.11 -40.99 3.08
CA LYS A 25 53.13 -41.82 3.75
C LYS A 25 53.17 -43.20 3.09
N SER A 26 54.34 -43.61 2.61
CA SER A 26 54.64 -44.98 2.18
C SER A 26 54.68 -45.94 3.38
N ARG A 27 54.21 -47.17 3.18
CA ARG A 27 54.28 -48.27 4.17
C ARG A 27 55.72 -48.83 4.25
N PRO A 28 56.23 -49.21 5.44
CA PRO A 28 57.54 -49.84 5.55
C PRO A 28 57.47 -51.33 5.16
N ARG A 29 58.51 -51.82 4.48
CA ARG A 29 58.73 -53.24 4.16
C ARG A 29 59.31 -53.96 5.38
N TYR A 30 58.83 -55.16 5.66
CA TYR A 30 59.36 -56.06 6.69
C TYR A 30 60.72 -56.64 6.25
N PHE A 31 61.67 -56.70 7.18
CA PHE A 31 62.90 -57.50 7.08
C PHE A 31 62.95 -58.36 8.35
N ASP A 32 62.89 -59.68 8.20
CA ASP A 32 62.99 -60.65 9.29
C ASP A 32 64.46 -60.95 9.60
N SER A 33 64.87 -60.78 10.85
CA SER A 33 66.12 -61.34 11.40
C SER A 33 65.93 -61.69 12.89
N PRO A 34 66.46 -62.84 13.38
CA PRO A 34 66.06 -63.41 14.67
C PRO A 34 66.89 -62.93 15.87
N THR A 35 66.26 -63.05 17.05
CA THR A 35 66.82 -63.14 18.42
C THR A 35 67.46 -61.91 19.08
N PHE A 36 66.59 -60.92 19.37
CA PHE A 36 66.50 -60.33 20.71
C PHE A 36 65.01 -60.23 21.06
N THR A 37 64.50 -61.09 21.96
CA THR A 37 63.13 -60.94 22.50
C THR A 37 63.13 -59.77 23.49
N ILE A 38 63.18 -58.55 22.95
CA ILE A 38 62.74 -57.36 23.68
C ILE A 38 61.28 -57.62 24.01
N SER A 39 60.95 -57.64 25.30
CA SER A 39 59.61 -57.95 25.81
C SER A 39 58.55 -57.14 25.06
N ARG A 40 57.58 -57.82 24.42
CA ARG A 40 56.42 -57.21 23.76
C ARG A 40 55.34 -56.74 24.77
N GLY A 41 55.72 -56.43 26.00
CA GLY A 41 54.84 -55.81 27.00
C GLY A 41 55.10 -54.32 27.03
N ASP A 42 54.03 -53.51 27.01
CA ASP A 42 54.15 -52.07 27.06
C ASP A 42 54.83 -51.66 28.38
N ARG A 43 56.08 -51.19 28.29
CA ARG A 43 56.92 -50.93 29.47
C ARG A 43 56.38 -49.78 30.31
N PHE A 44 55.44 -49.01 29.78
CA PHE A 44 54.80 -47.89 30.48
C PHE A 44 53.57 -48.29 31.29
N GLU A 45 52.95 -49.45 31.02
CA GLU A 45 51.71 -49.87 31.70
C GLU A 45 51.91 -50.98 32.76
N MET A 46 53.05 -51.66 32.79
CA MET A 46 53.29 -52.71 33.79
C MET A 46 53.44 -52.14 35.21
N THR A 47 52.79 -52.79 36.17
CA THR A 47 52.86 -52.46 37.59
C THR A 47 54.29 -52.64 38.15
N ILE A 48 54.65 -51.87 39.18
CA ILE A 48 56.01 -51.85 39.74
C ILE A 48 56.44 -53.26 40.23
N PHE A 49 55.51 -54.04 40.79
CA PHE A 49 55.78 -55.41 41.26
C PHE A 49 56.12 -56.38 40.12
N GLU A 50 55.48 -56.25 38.96
CA GLU A 50 55.81 -57.10 37.80
C GLU A 50 57.17 -56.75 37.20
N LYS A 51 57.53 -55.45 37.16
CA LYS A 51 58.85 -55.00 36.70
C LYS A 51 59.99 -55.57 37.57
N PHE A 52 59.78 -55.65 38.88
CA PHE A 52 60.76 -56.22 39.82
C PHE A 52 60.97 -57.73 39.68
N LYS A 53 59.92 -58.46 39.25
CA LYS A 53 59.97 -59.92 39.05
C LYS A 53 60.95 -60.34 37.94
N TYR A 54 61.14 -59.49 36.92
CA TYR A 54 62.04 -59.77 35.79
C TYR A 54 63.46 -59.20 35.95
N MET A 55 63.68 -58.25 36.87
CA MET A 55 64.99 -57.64 37.11
C MET A 55 65.76 -58.23 38.29
N SER A 56 65.12 -58.89 39.27
CA SER A 56 65.84 -59.47 40.40
C SER A 56 66.40 -60.86 40.10
N GLY A 57 67.69 -61.09 40.38
CA GLY A 57 68.34 -62.39 40.26
C GLY A 57 67.80 -63.47 41.23
N TYR A 58 67.00 -63.05 42.21
CA TYR A 58 66.41 -63.89 43.26
C TYR A 58 65.40 -64.91 42.71
N PHE A 59 64.69 -64.58 41.64
CA PHE A 59 63.77 -65.52 40.97
C PHE A 59 64.45 -66.42 39.93
N LYS A 60 65.69 -66.12 39.54
CA LYS A 60 66.51 -66.99 38.66
C LYS A 60 67.22 -68.12 39.41
N SER A 61 67.34 -68.03 40.74
CA SER A 61 67.95 -69.08 41.59
C SER A 61 66.99 -70.18 42.03
N LEU A 62 65.69 -70.08 41.70
CA LEU A 62 64.66 -71.09 42.00
C LEU A 62 64.54 -72.19 40.93
N GLN A 63 65.32 -72.12 39.85
CA GLN A 63 65.50 -73.27 38.97
C GLN A 63 66.37 -74.29 39.71
N PRO A 64 65.89 -75.52 39.97
CA PRO A 64 66.70 -76.53 40.62
C PRO A 64 67.90 -76.84 39.70
N LYS A 65 69.08 -76.29 40.03
CA LYS A 65 70.32 -76.76 39.42
C LYS A 65 70.41 -78.26 39.74
N PRO A 66 70.63 -79.14 38.76
CA PRO A 66 70.77 -80.56 39.03
C PRO A 66 72.01 -80.77 39.91
N THR A 67 71.79 -80.94 41.21
CA THR A 67 72.73 -81.42 42.25
C THR A 67 73.10 -82.88 42.03
N LYS A 68 73.25 -83.32 40.77
CA LYS A 68 73.63 -84.70 40.42
C LYS A 68 75.12 -84.88 40.13
N SER A 69 75.91 -83.81 40.04
CA SER A 69 77.35 -83.92 39.76
C SER A 69 78.25 -83.88 41.00
N ALA A 70 77.86 -83.19 42.08
CA ALA A 70 78.69 -83.09 43.29
C ALA A 70 78.66 -84.35 44.18
N ILE A 71 77.55 -85.11 44.19
CA ILE A 71 77.41 -86.34 44.99
C ILE A 71 78.15 -87.54 44.37
N ARG A 72 78.63 -87.42 43.12
CA ARG A 72 79.52 -88.45 42.52
C ARG A 72 81.00 -88.27 42.92
N LEU A 73 81.37 -87.18 43.59
CA LEU A 73 82.76 -86.85 43.88
C LEU A 73 83.31 -87.44 45.19
N ASN A 74 82.45 -88.02 46.04
CA ASN A 74 82.84 -88.77 47.24
C ASN A 74 82.30 -90.22 47.21
N LYS A 75 82.37 -90.88 46.04
CA LYS A 75 82.26 -92.34 46.05
C LYS A 75 83.61 -92.90 46.48
N ASP A 76 83.58 -93.70 47.54
CA ASP A 76 84.69 -94.49 48.04
C ASP A 76 85.43 -95.09 46.83
N MET A 77 86.73 -94.80 46.70
CA MET A 77 87.53 -95.18 45.52
C MET A 77 87.98 -96.65 45.58
N ARG A 78 87.70 -97.34 46.69
CA ARG A 78 88.02 -98.74 46.97
C ARG A 78 87.43 -99.79 46.00
N PRO A 79 86.24 -99.63 45.39
CA PRO A 79 85.69 -100.60 44.45
C PRO A 79 86.21 -100.39 43.01
N PHE A 80 87.01 -99.35 42.75
CA PHE A 80 87.63 -99.12 41.45
C PHE A 80 89.07 -99.63 41.44
N THR A 81 89.47 -100.25 40.32
CA THR A 81 90.84 -100.77 40.20
C THR A 81 91.87 -99.63 40.11
N PRO A 82 93.15 -99.85 40.48
CA PRO A 82 94.18 -98.80 40.45
C PRO A 82 94.35 -98.10 39.09
N LYS A 83 94.05 -98.80 37.99
CA LYS A 83 94.06 -98.23 36.64
C LYS A 83 93.00 -97.14 36.45
N GLU A 84 91.78 -97.38 36.92
CA GLU A 84 90.64 -96.45 36.77
C GLU A 84 90.83 -95.16 37.60
N GLN A 85 91.47 -95.25 38.76
CA GLN A 85 91.77 -94.08 39.59
C GLN A 85 92.79 -93.14 38.91
N LYS A 86 93.83 -93.71 38.28
CA LYS A 86 94.85 -92.96 37.55
C LYS A 86 94.25 -92.26 36.32
N GLU A 87 93.37 -92.93 35.60
CA GLU A 87 92.68 -92.38 34.42
C GLU A 87 91.78 -91.20 34.79
N ARG A 88 90.99 -91.30 35.87
CA ARG A 88 90.14 -90.18 36.32
C ARG A 88 90.95 -88.97 36.80
N SER A 89 92.10 -89.18 37.42
CA SER A 89 93.00 -88.10 37.84
C SER A 89 93.60 -87.38 36.63
N ARG A 90 93.99 -88.15 35.60
CA ARG A 90 94.46 -87.62 34.32
C ARG A 90 93.40 -86.77 33.62
N ILE A 91 92.15 -87.24 33.54
CA ILE A 91 91.04 -86.48 32.95
C ILE A 91 90.80 -85.15 33.68
N ARG A 92 90.92 -85.12 35.02
CA ARG A 92 90.78 -83.87 35.79
C ARG A 92 91.89 -82.87 35.48
N PHE A 93 93.13 -83.34 35.35
CA PHE A 93 94.27 -82.49 35.02
C PHE A 93 94.13 -81.93 33.60
N GLU A 94 93.81 -82.78 32.62
CA GLU A 94 93.57 -82.38 31.22
C GLU A 94 92.44 -81.34 31.12
N PHE A 95 91.37 -81.49 31.92
CA PHE A 95 90.29 -80.50 31.98
C PHE A 95 90.75 -79.15 32.56
N GLN A 96 91.55 -79.15 33.63
CA GLN A 96 92.07 -77.90 34.21
C GLN A 96 93.03 -77.19 33.26
N GLU A 97 93.88 -77.94 32.56
CA GLU A 97 94.79 -77.41 31.56
C GLU A 97 94.03 -76.80 30.37
N ALA A 98 93.05 -77.53 29.82
CA ALA A 98 92.17 -77.04 28.75
C ALA A 98 91.45 -75.74 29.16
N LYS A 99 90.94 -75.67 30.39
CA LYS A 99 90.31 -74.46 30.93
C LYS A 99 91.28 -73.29 31.02
N SER A 100 92.53 -73.54 31.43
CA SER A 100 93.55 -72.48 31.53
C SER A 100 93.91 -71.89 30.14
N ILE A 101 93.98 -72.75 29.12
CA ILE A 101 94.23 -72.36 27.72
C ILE A 101 93.07 -71.53 27.19
N GLU A 102 91.83 -71.96 27.45
CA GLU A 102 90.63 -71.26 27.03
C GLU A 102 90.57 -69.84 27.64
N VAL A 103 90.84 -69.71 28.94
CA VAL A 103 90.87 -68.40 29.63
C VAL A 103 91.91 -67.46 29.02
N ARG A 104 93.12 -67.96 28.71
CA ARG A 104 94.16 -67.14 28.05
C ARG A 104 93.69 -66.67 26.67
N LYS A 105 93.05 -67.55 25.89
CA LYS A 105 92.48 -67.22 24.57
C LYS A 105 91.35 -66.19 24.69
N THR A 106 90.45 -66.31 25.67
CA THR A 106 89.39 -65.33 25.87
C THR A 106 89.95 -63.95 26.26
N LYS A 107 90.98 -63.91 27.10
CA LYS A 107 91.63 -62.65 27.52
C LYS A 107 92.27 -61.92 26.34
N SER A 108 92.97 -62.63 25.46
CA SER A 108 93.58 -62.01 24.27
C SER A 108 92.53 -61.47 23.30
N ILE A 109 91.42 -62.19 23.08
CA ILE A 109 90.29 -61.74 22.26
C ILE A 109 89.67 -60.46 22.84
N LEU A 110 89.46 -60.41 24.16
CA LEU A 110 88.89 -59.21 24.82
C LEU A 110 89.79 -57.99 24.69
N ILE A 111 91.11 -58.16 24.83
CA ILE A 111 92.08 -57.06 24.65
C ILE A 111 92.04 -56.54 23.21
N LYS A 112 92.06 -57.45 22.22
CA LYS A 112 91.97 -57.07 20.79
C LYS A 112 90.67 -56.33 20.49
N ARG A 113 89.54 -56.81 21.01
CA ARG A 113 88.24 -56.15 20.83
C ARG A 113 88.19 -54.75 21.45
N LYS A 114 88.78 -54.56 22.63
CA LYS A 114 88.89 -53.23 23.27
C LYS A 114 89.73 -52.26 22.44
N LYS A 115 90.83 -52.73 21.84
CA LYS A 115 91.68 -51.91 20.96
C LYS A 115 90.92 -51.47 19.71
N ASN A 116 90.31 -52.42 18.98
CA ASN A 116 89.54 -52.12 17.76
C ASN A 116 88.40 -51.13 18.02
N PHE A 117 87.71 -51.25 19.15
CA PHE A 117 86.62 -50.32 19.50
C PHE A 117 87.11 -48.90 19.77
N LYS A 118 88.32 -48.74 20.35
CA LYS A 118 88.93 -47.41 20.55
C LYS A 118 89.33 -46.79 19.21
N GLU A 119 89.95 -47.57 18.32
CA GLU A 119 90.35 -47.12 16.99
C GLU A 119 89.15 -46.69 16.15
N PHE A 120 88.08 -47.48 16.12
CA PHE A 120 86.84 -47.14 15.43
C PHE A 120 86.23 -45.81 15.94
N LYS A 121 86.21 -45.60 17.26
CA LYS A 121 85.72 -44.34 17.85
C LYS A 121 86.58 -43.14 17.48
N LEU A 122 87.90 -43.32 17.32
CA LEU A 122 88.79 -42.26 16.88
C LEU A 122 88.53 -41.92 15.42
N GLU A 123 88.37 -42.92 14.55
CA GLU A 123 88.06 -42.73 13.14
C GLU A 123 86.74 -41.95 12.94
N GLU A 124 85.69 -42.29 13.67
CA GLU A 124 84.42 -41.55 13.62
C GLU A 124 84.58 -40.08 14.06
N LYS A 125 85.41 -39.82 15.08
CA LYS A 125 85.67 -38.45 15.54
C LYS A 125 86.40 -37.64 14.47
N PHE A 126 87.40 -38.21 13.82
CA PHE A 126 88.12 -37.54 12.73
C PHE A 126 87.21 -37.30 11.52
N LYS A 127 86.36 -38.25 11.14
CA LYS A 127 85.35 -38.05 10.07
C LYS A 127 84.41 -36.88 10.38
N LYS A 128 83.88 -36.81 11.61
CA LYS A 128 83.01 -35.70 12.03
C LYS A 128 83.73 -34.35 12.03
N LEU A 129 85.00 -34.32 12.43
CA LEU A 129 85.81 -33.11 12.44
C LEU A 129 86.10 -32.62 11.01
N PHE A 130 86.47 -33.54 10.11
CA PHE A 130 86.68 -33.23 8.70
C PHE A 130 85.42 -32.65 8.05
N PHE A 131 84.25 -33.26 8.29
CA PHE A 131 82.99 -32.75 7.78
C PHE A 131 82.67 -31.34 8.32
N ARG A 132 82.92 -31.09 9.62
CA ARG A 132 82.72 -29.76 10.22
C ARG A 132 83.65 -28.70 9.63
N GLN A 133 84.88 -29.08 9.29
CA GLN A 133 85.84 -28.17 8.66
C GLN A 133 85.44 -27.83 7.21
N GLN A 134 84.92 -28.79 6.45
CA GLN A 134 84.53 -28.57 5.04
C GLN A 134 83.13 -27.97 4.84
N HIS A 135 82.21 -28.16 5.80
CA HIS A 135 80.85 -27.64 5.75
C HIS A 135 80.74 -26.14 5.38
N PRO A 136 81.51 -25.20 5.98
CA PRO A 136 81.40 -23.78 5.63
C PRO A 136 81.76 -23.50 4.16
N GLU A 137 82.71 -24.22 3.59
CA GLU A 137 83.11 -24.05 2.18
C GLU A 137 82.02 -24.56 1.23
N VAL A 138 81.48 -25.76 1.52
CA VAL A 138 80.38 -26.33 0.73
C VAL A 138 79.12 -25.45 0.81
N LEU A 139 78.81 -24.90 1.99
CA LEU A 139 77.68 -24.00 2.18
C LEU A 139 77.86 -22.69 1.38
N LYS A 140 79.07 -22.11 1.38
CA LYS A 140 79.37 -20.93 0.56
C LYS A 140 79.14 -21.23 -0.92
N VAL A 141 79.66 -22.35 -1.41
CA VAL A 141 79.46 -22.78 -2.81
C VAL A 141 77.96 -22.95 -3.11
N PHE A 142 77.20 -23.63 -2.25
CA PHE A 142 75.76 -23.79 -2.42
C PHE A 142 75.00 -22.45 -2.47
N MET A 143 75.30 -21.54 -1.54
CA MET A 143 74.66 -20.21 -1.51
C MET A 143 75.02 -19.39 -2.74
N THR A 144 76.27 -19.47 -3.22
CA THR A 144 76.67 -18.79 -4.47
C THR A 144 75.90 -19.35 -5.67
N TRP A 145 75.80 -20.68 -5.82
CA TRP A 145 74.99 -21.28 -6.88
C TRP A 145 73.51 -20.89 -6.78
N PHE A 146 72.93 -20.91 -5.59
CA PHE A 146 71.55 -20.49 -5.38
C PHE A 146 71.32 -19.01 -5.74
N SER A 147 72.26 -18.13 -5.35
CA SER A 147 72.21 -16.71 -5.72
C SER A 147 72.32 -16.49 -7.23
N LEU A 148 73.17 -17.26 -7.93
CA LEU A 148 73.27 -17.22 -9.38
C LEU A 148 71.98 -17.69 -10.05
N PHE A 149 71.44 -18.85 -9.65
CA PHE A 149 70.17 -19.36 -10.19
C PHE A 149 69.02 -18.37 -9.99
N THR A 150 68.92 -17.75 -8.82
CA THR A 150 67.88 -16.74 -8.55
C THR A 150 68.08 -15.48 -9.37
N LEU A 151 69.32 -14.99 -9.52
CA LEU A 151 69.65 -13.83 -10.35
C LEU A 151 69.29 -14.04 -11.82
N TYR A 152 69.49 -15.24 -12.36
CA TYR A 152 69.09 -15.58 -13.74
C TYR A 152 67.59 -15.85 -13.89
N ALA A 153 66.92 -16.43 -12.89
CA ALA A 153 65.50 -16.77 -12.98
C ALA A 153 64.56 -15.57 -12.77
N LEU A 154 64.93 -14.62 -11.89
CA LEU A 154 64.07 -13.49 -11.53
C LEU A 154 63.66 -12.62 -12.73
N PRO A 155 64.57 -12.24 -13.65
CA PRO A 155 64.20 -11.42 -14.81
C PRO A 155 63.22 -12.12 -15.74
N LEU A 156 63.31 -13.45 -15.90
CA LEU A 156 62.40 -14.24 -16.73
C LEU A 156 60.99 -14.29 -16.10
N ILE A 157 60.91 -14.45 -14.78
CA ILE A 157 59.64 -14.43 -14.04
C ILE A 157 58.98 -13.04 -14.14
N ILE A 158 59.78 -11.98 -14.00
CA ILE A 158 59.28 -10.60 -14.14
C ILE A 158 58.80 -10.33 -15.58
N LYS A 159 59.57 -10.73 -16.59
CA LYS A 159 59.18 -10.57 -18.01
C LYS A 159 57.88 -11.29 -18.32
N THR A 160 57.73 -12.53 -17.86
CA THR A 160 56.50 -13.32 -18.08
C THR A 160 55.30 -12.76 -17.33
N SER A 161 55.48 -12.25 -16.10
CA SER A 161 54.38 -11.62 -15.34
C SER A 161 53.89 -10.32 -16.00
N ILE A 162 54.81 -9.48 -16.49
CA ILE A 162 54.48 -8.26 -17.24
C ILE A 162 53.73 -8.62 -18.52
N HIS A 163 54.18 -9.64 -19.25
CA HIS A 163 53.53 -10.09 -20.47
C HIS A 163 52.10 -10.59 -20.21
N LYS A 164 51.92 -11.43 -19.17
CA LYS A 164 50.58 -11.88 -18.73
C LYS A 164 49.68 -10.71 -18.35
N LYS A 165 50.20 -9.70 -17.63
CA LYS A 165 49.45 -8.49 -17.27
C LYS A 165 49.02 -7.69 -18.49
N LYS A 166 49.88 -7.55 -19.51
CA LYS A 166 49.55 -6.89 -20.78
C LYS A 166 48.43 -7.62 -21.52
N ILE A 167 48.52 -8.95 -21.67
CA ILE A 167 47.48 -9.78 -22.29
C ILE A 167 46.15 -9.67 -21.53
N HIS A 168 46.21 -9.69 -20.20
CA HIS A 168 44.99 -9.55 -19.40
C HIS A 168 44.33 -8.18 -19.62
N LYS A 169 45.11 -7.10 -19.65
CA LYS A 169 44.61 -5.74 -19.93
C LYS A 169 43.94 -5.65 -21.30
N THR A 170 44.54 -6.22 -22.36
CA THR A 170 43.95 -6.20 -23.70
C THR A 170 42.66 -7.01 -23.77
N ARG A 171 42.62 -8.19 -23.13
CA ARG A 171 41.41 -9.02 -23.06
C ARG A 171 40.27 -8.32 -22.31
N VAL A 172 40.56 -7.69 -21.17
CA VAL A 172 39.57 -6.93 -20.40
C VAL A 172 39.06 -5.73 -21.20
N ALA A 173 39.94 -4.98 -21.87
CA ALA A 173 39.54 -3.88 -22.72
C ALA A 173 38.64 -4.33 -23.89
N TYR A 174 38.95 -5.46 -24.53
CA TYR A 174 38.10 -6.05 -25.57
C TYR A 174 36.72 -6.43 -25.02
N LEU A 175 36.67 -7.11 -23.88
CA LEU A 175 35.40 -7.50 -23.23
C LEU A 175 34.55 -6.29 -22.84
N LEU A 176 35.17 -5.23 -22.30
CA LEU A 176 34.50 -3.97 -21.99
C LEU A 176 33.91 -3.31 -23.24
N LYS A 177 34.66 -3.30 -24.35
CA LYS A 177 34.16 -2.77 -25.63
C LYS A 177 32.96 -3.58 -26.12
N GLN A 178 33.03 -4.91 -26.07
CA GLN A 178 31.90 -5.77 -26.43
C GLN A 178 30.68 -5.53 -25.52
N PHE A 179 30.89 -5.38 -24.22
CA PHE A 179 29.84 -5.07 -23.27
C PHE A 179 29.19 -3.71 -23.56
N SER A 180 29.97 -2.67 -23.89
CA SER A 180 29.42 -1.36 -24.27
C SER A 180 28.55 -1.43 -25.53
N ILE A 181 28.97 -2.23 -26.53
CA ILE A 181 28.22 -2.42 -27.77
C ILE A 181 26.91 -3.15 -27.46
N LEU A 182 26.95 -4.22 -26.67
CA LEU A 182 25.76 -4.95 -26.23
C LEU A 182 24.79 -4.04 -25.46
N ALA A 183 25.29 -3.21 -24.55
CA ALA A 183 24.48 -2.27 -23.80
C ALA A 183 23.76 -1.26 -24.73
N LEU A 184 24.45 -0.73 -25.75
CA LEU A 184 23.85 0.14 -26.76
C LEU A 184 22.75 -0.58 -27.55
N PHE A 185 22.97 -1.84 -27.95
CA PHE A 185 21.95 -2.63 -28.63
C PHE A 185 20.72 -2.89 -27.75
N ILE A 186 20.94 -3.26 -26.48
CA ILE A 186 19.84 -3.44 -25.52
C ILE A 186 19.05 -2.14 -25.34
N GLY A 187 19.73 -1.00 -25.21
CA GLY A 187 19.09 0.32 -25.14
C GLY A 187 18.24 0.63 -26.38
N LYS A 188 18.76 0.35 -27.58
CA LYS A 188 18.02 0.55 -28.84
C LYS A 188 16.79 -0.36 -28.94
N ILE A 189 16.91 -1.62 -28.50
CA ILE A 189 15.77 -2.56 -28.45
C ILE A 189 14.70 -2.06 -27.46
N LEU A 190 15.10 -1.59 -26.27
CA LEU A 190 14.17 -1.05 -25.29
C LEU A 190 13.43 0.19 -25.81
N ASN A 191 14.13 1.12 -26.46
CA ASN A 191 13.51 2.29 -27.10
C ASN A 191 12.51 1.89 -28.18
N ASN A 192 12.87 0.92 -29.04
CA ASN A 192 11.95 0.40 -30.06
C ASN A 192 10.71 -0.25 -29.44
N LEU A 193 10.87 -1.02 -28.36
CA LEU A 193 9.74 -1.62 -27.63
C LEU A 193 8.82 -0.54 -27.04
N GLN A 194 9.39 0.52 -26.46
CA GLN A 194 8.60 1.65 -25.96
C GLN A 194 7.83 2.35 -27.09
N PHE A 195 8.48 2.59 -28.24
CA PHE A 195 7.83 3.17 -29.42
C PHE A 195 6.66 2.30 -29.92
N ILE A 196 6.85 0.98 -30.02
CA ILE A 196 5.79 0.04 -30.40
C ILE A 196 4.63 0.06 -29.40
N LYS A 197 4.92 0.06 -28.08
CA LYS A 197 3.90 0.16 -27.03
C LYS A 197 3.09 1.46 -27.17
N LYS A 198 3.77 2.61 -27.35
CA LYS A 198 3.12 3.91 -27.57
C LYS A 198 2.24 3.91 -28.82
N ARG A 199 2.73 3.36 -29.93
CA ARG A 199 1.96 3.26 -31.19
C ARG A 199 0.72 2.38 -31.04
N ARG A 200 0.82 1.24 -30.34
CA ARG A 200 -0.34 0.38 -30.04
C ARG A 200 -1.37 1.09 -29.14
N ALA A 201 -0.91 1.82 -28.14
CA ALA A 201 -1.79 2.61 -27.26
C ALA A 201 -2.53 3.70 -28.06
N LEU A 202 -1.83 4.46 -28.89
CA LEU A 202 -2.45 5.47 -29.76
C LEU A 202 -3.48 4.88 -30.71
N LYS A 203 -3.20 3.73 -31.34
CA LYS A 203 -4.18 3.04 -32.18
C LYS A 203 -5.46 2.69 -31.40
N LYS A 204 -5.34 2.21 -30.15
CA LYS A 204 -6.49 1.90 -29.30
C LYS A 204 -7.31 3.16 -28.98
N ILE A 205 -6.63 4.28 -28.67
CA ILE A 205 -7.30 5.56 -28.41
C ILE A 205 -8.04 6.04 -29.65
N GLN A 206 -7.42 6.01 -30.83
CA GLN A 206 -8.06 6.38 -32.10
C GLN A 206 -9.27 5.50 -32.43
N THR A 207 -9.19 4.19 -32.18
CA THR A 207 -10.37 3.31 -32.35
C THR A 207 -11.49 3.69 -31.38
N LEU A 208 -11.16 3.99 -30.12
CA LEU A 208 -12.15 4.42 -29.13
C LEU A 208 -12.79 5.74 -29.53
N GLU A 209 -11.99 6.71 -29.99
CA GLU A 209 -12.44 8.00 -30.49
C GLU A 209 -13.46 7.81 -31.63
N TYR A 210 -13.16 6.96 -32.61
CA TYR A 210 -14.10 6.63 -33.69
C TYR A 210 -15.42 6.07 -33.15
N TYR A 211 -15.39 5.13 -32.21
CA TYR A 211 -16.61 4.59 -31.60
C TYR A 211 -17.38 5.64 -30.81
N CYS A 212 -16.70 6.49 -30.05
CA CYS A 212 -17.31 7.60 -29.31
C CYS A 212 -18.00 8.59 -30.25
N LEU A 213 -17.32 9.02 -31.32
CA LEU A 213 -17.90 9.92 -32.33
C LEU A 213 -19.12 9.29 -33.02
N LYS A 214 -19.03 8.00 -33.39
CA LYS A 214 -20.15 7.26 -33.98
C LYS A 214 -21.33 7.15 -33.01
N TRP A 215 -21.07 6.90 -31.73
CA TRP A 215 -22.10 6.85 -30.69
C TRP A 215 -22.78 8.21 -30.50
N VAL A 216 -22.01 9.30 -30.44
CA VAL A 216 -22.56 10.67 -30.35
C VAL A 216 -23.43 10.98 -31.56
N LYS A 217 -22.98 10.64 -32.78
CA LYS A 217 -23.75 10.84 -34.02
C LYS A 217 -25.07 10.07 -33.99
N ASN A 218 -25.03 8.79 -33.58
CA ASN A 218 -26.23 7.95 -33.43
C ASN A 218 -27.19 8.47 -32.35
N LYS A 219 -26.66 8.96 -31.23
CA LYS A 219 -27.50 9.53 -30.16
C LYS A 219 -28.20 10.81 -30.63
N ARG A 220 -27.51 11.65 -31.41
CA ARG A 220 -28.09 12.87 -32.01
C ARG A 220 -29.19 12.52 -33.01
N THR A 221 -28.98 11.53 -33.87
CA THR A 221 -30.01 11.10 -34.84
C THR A 221 -31.21 10.46 -34.15
N GLN A 222 -31.02 9.63 -33.13
CA GLN A 222 -32.10 9.07 -32.32
C GLN A 222 -32.93 10.17 -31.63
N ARG A 223 -32.27 11.14 -30.96
CA ARG A 223 -32.97 12.29 -30.35
C ARG A 223 -33.79 13.06 -31.36
N ARG A 224 -33.25 13.31 -32.56
CA ARG A 224 -33.99 13.97 -33.64
C ARG A 224 -35.21 13.16 -34.09
N LYS A 225 -35.09 11.83 -34.21
CA LYS A 225 -36.22 10.93 -34.50
C LYS A 225 -37.29 10.99 -33.40
N TYR A 226 -36.91 10.94 -32.13
CA TYR A 226 -37.87 11.07 -31.03
C TYR A 226 -38.59 12.42 -31.05
N LEU A 227 -37.85 13.51 -31.31
CA LEU A 227 -38.45 14.84 -31.44
C LEU A 227 -39.44 14.88 -32.62
N SER A 228 -39.05 14.35 -33.77
CA SER A 228 -39.92 14.26 -34.96
C SER A 228 -41.18 13.47 -34.63
N ASN A 229 -41.05 12.26 -34.07
CA ASN A 229 -42.19 11.42 -33.70
C ASN A 229 -43.09 12.10 -32.66
N PHE A 230 -42.52 12.86 -31.73
CA PHE A 230 -43.27 13.64 -30.75
C PHE A 230 -44.07 14.76 -31.45
N PHE A 231 -43.45 15.48 -32.38
CA PHE A 231 -44.16 16.47 -33.18
C PHE A 231 -45.23 15.83 -34.06
N ASP A 232 -44.97 14.70 -34.69
CA ASP A 232 -45.93 13.98 -35.53
C ASP A 232 -47.12 13.48 -34.70
N THR A 233 -46.89 12.99 -33.47
CA THR A 233 -47.97 12.58 -32.55
C THR A 233 -48.74 13.76 -31.98
N PHE A 234 -48.08 14.89 -31.72
CA PHE A 234 -48.72 16.11 -31.25
C PHE A 234 -49.55 16.79 -32.35
N LEU A 235 -49.02 16.82 -33.58
CA LEU A 235 -49.70 17.30 -34.80
C LEU A 235 -50.76 16.33 -35.30
N ASN A 236 -50.78 15.10 -34.80
CA ASN A 236 -51.82 14.14 -35.13
C ASN A 236 -53.18 14.74 -34.77
N SER A 237 -54.09 14.74 -35.74
CA SER A 237 -55.33 15.53 -35.75
C SER A 237 -56.20 15.34 -34.50
N TYR A 238 -56.08 14.18 -33.83
CA TYR A 238 -56.80 13.86 -32.60
C TYR A 238 -56.39 14.73 -31.40
N CYS A 239 -55.09 14.92 -31.17
CA CYS A 239 -54.60 15.76 -30.07
C CYS A 239 -54.93 17.24 -30.31
N MET A 240 -54.74 17.72 -31.55
CA MET A 240 -55.11 19.08 -31.93
C MET A 240 -56.63 19.35 -31.79
N LYS A 241 -57.49 18.38 -32.13
CA LYS A 241 -58.94 18.50 -31.90
C LYS A 241 -59.29 18.62 -30.42
N LEU A 242 -58.66 17.84 -29.54
CA LEU A 242 -58.87 17.94 -28.09
C LEU A 242 -58.39 19.29 -27.53
N VAL A 243 -57.23 19.76 -27.97
CA VAL A 243 -56.71 21.08 -27.58
C VAL A 243 -57.65 22.18 -28.06
N LEU A 244 -58.09 22.16 -29.32
CA LEU A 244 -59.04 23.16 -29.84
C LEU A 244 -60.40 23.10 -29.12
N SER A 245 -60.88 21.91 -28.79
CA SER A 245 -62.14 21.72 -28.04
C SER A 245 -62.06 22.32 -26.62
N THR A 246 -60.98 22.04 -25.89
CA THR A 246 -60.74 22.62 -24.56
C THR A 246 -60.52 24.13 -24.60
N TRP A 247 -59.90 24.63 -25.68
CA TRP A 247 -59.73 26.06 -25.89
C TRP A 247 -61.07 26.75 -26.15
N LYS A 248 -61.89 26.17 -27.03
CA LYS A 248 -63.25 26.65 -27.31
C LYS A 248 -64.12 26.67 -26.06
N SER A 249 -64.08 25.60 -25.25
CA SER A 249 -64.88 25.54 -24.01
C SER A 249 -64.46 26.61 -23.00
N LYS A 250 -63.16 26.88 -22.86
CA LYS A 250 -62.65 27.98 -22.01
C LYS A 250 -63.09 29.36 -22.52
N ILE A 251 -63.05 29.59 -23.83
CA ILE A 251 -63.53 30.85 -24.41
C ILE A 251 -65.02 31.04 -24.14
N ILE A 252 -65.83 30.01 -24.38
CA ILE A 252 -67.28 30.05 -24.12
C ILE A 252 -67.55 30.33 -22.63
N PHE A 253 -66.79 29.70 -21.73
CA PHE A 253 -66.88 29.96 -20.29
C PHE A 253 -66.58 31.42 -19.96
N ILE A 254 -65.50 32.00 -20.51
CA ILE A 254 -65.15 33.41 -20.32
C ILE A 254 -66.26 34.33 -20.86
N GLN A 255 -66.80 34.04 -22.04
CA GLN A 255 -67.88 34.83 -22.64
C GLN A 255 -69.16 34.78 -21.77
N ASN A 256 -69.56 33.60 -21.32
CA ASN A 256 -70.73 33.43 -20.46
C ASN A 256 -70.57 34.10 -19.10
N THR A 257 -69.39 33.97 -18.49
CA THR A 257 -69.09 34.64 -17.21
C THR A 257 -69.07 36.16 -17.35
N MET A 258 -68.50 36.70 -18.44
CA MET A 258 -68.57 38.14 -18.74
C MET A 258 -70.01 38.63 -18.93
N LYS A 259 -70.82 37.90 -19.72
CA LYS A 259 -72.24 38.23 -19.95
C LYS A 259 -73.02 38.29 -18.64
N ASN A 260 -72.80 37.32 -17.76
CA ASN A 260 -73.43 37.28 -16.44
C ASN A 260 -72.91 38.42 -15.55
N ALA A 261 -71.60 38.67 -15.52
CA ALA A 261 -71.00 39.74 -14.73
C ALA A 261 -71.52 41.13 -15.10
N ILE A 262 -71.74 41.40 -16.40
CA ILE A 262 -72.34 42.66 -16.86
C ILE A 262 -73.76 42.83 -16.30
N ARG A 263 -74.58 41.78 -16.33
CA ARG A 263 -75.95 41.80 -15.78
C ARG A 263 -75.95 42.06 -14.27
N TYR A 264 -75.09 41.37 -13.51
CA TYR A 264 -74.96 41.61 -12.07
C TYR A 264 -74.46 43.00 -11.75
N LYS A 265 -73.50 43.52 -12.52
CA LYS A 265 -72.98 44.88 -12.38
C LYS A 265 -74.07 45.93 -12.59
N ALA A 266 -74.94 45.76 -13.60
CA ALA A 266 -76.07 46.66 -13.83
C ALA A 266 -77.03 46.68 -12.63
N LYS A 267 -77.49 45.50 -12.18
CA LYS A 267 -78.38 45.36 -11.01
C LYS A 267 -77.79 45.96 -9.72
N LEU A 268 -76.48 45.77 -9.50
CA LEU A 268 -75.78 46.33 -8.34
C LEU A 268 -75.84 47.86 -8.33
N TYR A 269 -75.58 48.51 -9.47
CA TYR A 269 -75.63 49.97 -9.55
C TYR A 269 -77.03 50.52 -9.43
N GLU A 270 -78.05 49.84 -9.98
CA GLU A 270 -79.45 50.21 -9.79
C GLU A 270 -79.80 50.22 -8.30
N LYS A 271 -79.48 49.13 -7.58
CA LYS A 271 -79.74 49.03 -6.15
C LYS A 271 -78.99 50.08 -5.32
N LEU A 272 -77.73 50.36 -5.63
CA LEU A 272 -76.96 51.40 -4.94
C LEU A 272 -77.50 52.81 -5.20
N LEU A 273 -78.03 53.07 -6.39
CA LEU A 273 -78.70 54.34 -6.72
C LEU A 273 -80.04 54.48 -5.99
N GLU A 274 -80.77 53.38 -5.79
CA GLU A 274 -82.01 53.36 -5.01
C GLU A 274 -81.73 53.66 -3.53
N MET A 275 -80.75 52.97 -2.93
CA MET A 275 -80.30 53.24 -1.55
C MET A 275 -79.83 54.69 -1.37
N TRP A 276 -79.13 55.25 -2.37
CA TRP A 276 -78.76 56.66 -2.36
C TRP A 276 -79.99 57.57 -2.27
N ARG A 277 -81.05 57.30 -3.05
CA ARG A 277 -82.27 58.12 -3.04
C ARG A 277 -82.99 58.02 -1.71
N GLU A 278 -83.09 56.82 -1.13
CA GLU A 278 -83.66 56.61 0.20
C GLU A 278 -82.92 57.46 1.25
N MET A 279 -81.59 57.45 1.23
CA MET A 279 -80.77 58.22 2.15
C MET A 279 -80.82 59.74 1.90
N GLU A 280 -80.92 60.17 0.64
CA GLU A 280 -81.10 61.58 0.29
C GLU A 280 -82.45 62.10 0.81
N ASN A 281 -83.51 61.30 0.66
CA ASN A 281 -84.85 61.63 1.15
C ASN A 281 -84.90 61.69 2.69
N THR A 282 -84.26 60.75 3.40
CA THR A 282 -84.20 60.79 4.87
C THR A 282 -83.43 62.02 5.37
N MET A 283 -82.35 62.43 4.71
CA MET A 283 -81.62 63.67 5.02
C MET A 283 -82.45 64.94 4.79
N ILE A 284 -83.23 64.98 3.72
CA ILE A 284 -84.08 66.14 3.40
C ILE A 284 -85.21 66.23 4.44
N ASN A 285 -85.90 65.13 4.73
CA ASN A 285 -87.00 65.08 5.69
C ASN A 285 -86.55 65.43 7.13
N THR A 286 -85.38 64.97 7.55
CA THR A 286 -84.82 65.29 8.89
C THR A 286 -84.40 66.76 9.04
N ASN A 287 -84.00 67.43 7.97
CA ASN A 287 -83.70 68.87 7.99
C ASN A 287 -84.97 69.73 7.95
N ILE A 288 -86.03 69.28 7.27
CA ILE A 288 -87.31 70.00 7.18
C ILE A 288 -88.10 69.93 8.49
N SER A 289 -88.07 68.80 9.23
CA SER A 289 -88.84 68.67 10.48
C SER A 289 -88.34 69.58 11.62
N ARG A 290 -87.11 70.11 11.52
CA ARG A 290 -86.58 71.12 12.46
C ARG A 290 -87.09 72.54 12.19
N SER A 291 -87.72 72.80 11.06
CA SER A 291 -87.98 74.17 10.58
C SER A 291 -89.46 74.59 10.54
N ASN A 292 -90.44 73.67 10.53
CA ASN A 292 -91.82 74.04 10.16
C ASN A 292 -92.91 73.56 11.14
N THR A 293 -93.85 74.47 11.43
CA THR A 293 -95.15 74.23 12.08
C THR A 293 -96.04 73.27 11.28
N ILE A 294 -96.84 72.47 12.00
CA ILE A 294 -97.50 71.20 11.63
C ILE A 294 -98.42 71.24 10.37
N ARG A 295 -98.75 72.40 9.79
CA ARG A 295 -99.77 72.52 8.73
C ARG A 295 -99.25 72.43 7.28
N ASP A 296 -97.98 72.71 7.02
CA ASP A 296 -97.39 72.67 5.66
C ASP A 296 -96.61 71.39 5.33
N SER A 297 -96.45 70.49 6.31
CA SER A 297 -95.65 69.27 6.16
C SER A 297 -96.32 68.22 5.27
N VAL A 298 -97.65 68.14 5.26
CA VAL A 298 -98.37 67.05 4.57
C VAL A 298 -98.40 67.22 3.04
N LYS A 299 -98.41 68.45 2.52
CA LYS A 299 -98.40 68.71 1.06
C LYS A 299 -97.00 68.71 0.43
N GLN A 300 -95.94 68.94 1.21
CA GLN A 300 -94.57 68.90 0.68
C GLN A 300 -94.01 67.47 0.54
N VAL A 301 -94.44 66.53 1.39
CA VAL A 301 -93.89 65.16 1.42
C VAL A 301 -94.10 64.39 0.11
N GLU A 302 -95.21 64.58 -0.60
CA GLU A 302 -95.46 63.92 -1.90
C GLU A 302 -94.65 64.52 -3.06
N ILE A 303 -94.30 65.82 -3.00
CA ILE A 303 -93.53 66.49 -4.07
C ILE A 303 -92.04 66.12 -4.02
N PHE A 304 -91.51 65.76 -2.84
CA PHE A 304 -90.10 65.39 -2.67
C PHE A 304 -89.78 63.92 -2.99
N GLN A 305 -90.77 63.02 -3.12
CA GLN A 305 -90.50 61.60 -3.38
C GLN A 305 -89.76 61.33 -4.70
N HIS A 306 -89.76 62.28 -5.64
CA HIS A 306 -89.04 62.18 -6.90
C HIS A 306 -88.01 63.29 -7.15
N PHE A 307 -87.74 64.18 -6.17
CA PHE A 307 -86.84 65.32 -6.39
C PHE A 307 -85.38 65.05 -6.00
N SER A 308 -84.63 64.72 -7.04
CA SER A 308 -83.18 64.83 -7.21
C SER A 308 -82.45 66.13 -6.93
N LEU A 309 -81.68 66.30 -5.85
CA LEU A 309 -80.75 67.42 -5.78
C LEU A 309 -79.53 67.24 -6.72
N ILE A 310 -79.12 66.00 -7.01
CA ILE A 310 -77.96 65.70 -7.87
C ILE A 310 -78.38 64.81 -9.06
N SER A 311 -77.83 65.01 -10.26
CA SER A 311 -78.14 64.16 -11.42
C SER A 311 -77.69 62.70 -11.22
N ASN A 312 -78.42 61.75 -11.80
CA ASN A 312 -78.10 60.31 -11.70
C ASN A 312 -76.69 59.99 -12.20
N SER A 313 -76.21 60.68 -13.24
CA SER A 313 -74.86 60.51 -13.78
C SER A 313 -73.77 60.87 -12.78
N LYS A 314 -73.94 61.97 -12.03
CA LYS A 314 -72.98 62.40 -11.00
C LYS A 314 -73.00 61.47 -9.79
N ARG A 315 -74.17 61.05 -9.31
CA ARG A 315 -74.27 60.07 -8.20
C ARG A 315 -73.57 58.78 -8.53
N LEU A 316 -73.82 58.27 -9.75
CA LEU A 316 -73.18 57.06 -10.22
C LEU A 316 -71.64 57.21 -10.29
N SER A 317 -71.11 58.40 -10.58
CA SER A 317 -69.67 58.66 -10.53
C SER A 317 -69.12 58.49 -9.12
N TYR A 318 -69.71 59.14 -8.11
CA TYR A 318 -69.26 59.01 -6.71
C TYR A 318 -69.35 57.56 -6.21
N ILE A 319 -70.43 56.85 -6.56
CA ILE A 319 -70.58 55.42 -6.24
C ILE A 319 -69.47 54.59 -6.92
N LYS A 320 -69.17 54.85 -8.19
CA LYS A 320 -68.10 54.16 -8.94
C LYS A 320 -66.72 54.42 -8.32
N ASP A 321 -66.44 55.67 -7.95
CA ASP A 321 -65.16 56.04 -7.34
C ASP A 321 -64.98 55.38 -5.96
N LYS A 322 -66.05 55.32 -5.15
CA LYS A 322 -66.02 54.61 -3.87
C LYS A 322 -65.83 53.10 -4.04
N ILE A 323 -66.51 52.48 -5.00
CA ILE A 323 -66.28 51.06 -5.33
C ILE A 323 -64.84 50.83 -5.79
N LYS A 324 -64.29 51.72 -6.60
CA LYS A 324 -62.90 51.63 -7.07
C LYS A 324 -61.91 51.68 -5.90
N GLU A 325 -62.17 52.52 -4.90
CA GLU A 325 -61.39 52.59 -3.67
C GLU A 325 -61.45 51.26 -2.90
N ILE A 326 -62.64 50.73 -2.63
CA ILE A 326 -62.84 49.44 -1.94
C ILE A 326 -62.10 48.31 -2.66
N VAL A 327 -62.22 48.24 -3.99
CA VAL A 327 -61.53 47.23 -4.81
C VAL A 327 -60.01 47.41 -4.76
N LYS A 328 -59.51 48.64 -4.73
CA LYS A 328 -58.07 48.95 -4.63
C LYS A 328 -57.50 48.52 -3.27
N VAL A 329 -58.24 48.72 -2.19
CA VAL A 329 -57.85 48.26 -0.85
C VAL A 329 -57.78 46.74 -0.80
N TYR A 330 -58.81 46.06 -1.29
CA TYR A 330 -58.82 44.59 -1.34
C TYR A 330 -57.73 44.02 -2.25
N SER A 331 -57.47 44.62 -3.41
CA SER A 331 -56.42 44.15 -4.32
C SER A 331 -55.02 44.28 -3.70
N LEU A 332 -54.78 45.35 -2.93
CA LEU A 332 -53.55 45.52 -2.16
C LEU A 332 -53.42 44.45 -1.06
N GLN A 333 -54.48 44.20 -0.29
CA GLN A 333 -54.50 43.15 0.73
C GLN A 333 -54.23 41.76 0.13
N MET A 334 -54.83 41.46 -1.02
CA MET A 334 -54.64 40.20 -1.73
C MET A 334 -53.22 40.06 -2.30
N ARG A 335 -52.63 41.16 -2.80
CA ARG A 335 -51.22 41.17 -3.23
C ARG A 335 -50.28 40.90 -2.07
N ASN A 336 -50.45 41.59 -0.95
CA ASN A 336 -49.66 41.37 0.26
C ASN A 336 -49.80 39.94 0.80
N TYR A 337 -51.00 39.36 0.71
CA TYR A 337 -51.24 37.95 1.03
C TYR A 337 -50.46 37.00 0.11
N ASN A 338 -50.55 37.19 -1.21
CA ASN A 338 -49.84 36.36 -2.19
C ASN A 338 -48.32 36.46 -2.06
N ASP A 339 -47.79 37.67 -1.88
CA ASP A 339 -46.36 37.90 -1.68
C ASP A 339 -45.87 37.25 -0.38
N GLY A 340 -46.63 37.37 0.71
CA GLY A 340 -46.36 36.67 1.96
C GLY A 340 -46.37 35.14 1.82
N MET A 341 -47.34 34.57 1.12
CA MET A 341 -47.41 33.13 0.84
C MET A 341 -46.23 32.65 -0.05
N ARG A 342 -45.78 33.48 -1.00
CA ARG A 342 -44.63 33.17 -1.85
C ARG A 342 -43.33 33.13 -1.05
N MET A 343 -43.10 34.14 -0.20
CA MET A 343 -41.92 34.19 0.69
C MET A 343 -41.90 32.98 1.62
N MET A 344 -43.03 32.64 2.23
CA MET A 344 -43.16 31.44 3.05
C MET A 344 -42.80 30.17 2.26
N ASN A 345 -43.32 29.97 1.05
CA ASN A 345 -43.00 28.78 0.25
C ASN A 345 -41.51 28.69 -0.12
N THR A 346 -40.80 29.81 -0.27
CA THR A 346 -39.35 29.82 -0.55
C THR A 346 -38.48 29.61 0.70
N GLU A 347 -38.88 30.14 1.86
CA GLU A 347 -38.14 29.96 3.13
C GLU A 347 -38.41 28.59 3.77
N VAL A 348 -39.61 28.03 3.57
CA VAL A 348 -40.04 26.71 4.09
C VAL A 348 -39.30 25.54 3.43
N ILE A 349 -38.77 25.69 2.23
CA ILE A 349 -37.96 24.64 1.57
C ILE A 349 -36.61 24.42 2.29
N ASN A 350 -36.17 25.35 3.15
CA ASN A 350 -34.86 25.30 3.80
C ASN A 350 -34.86 24.83 5.27
N SER A 351 -36.00 24.54 5.91
CA SER A 351 -35.98 24.10 7.32
C SER A 351 -36.93 22.94 7.62
N THR A 352 -36.34 21.83 8.09
CA THR A 352 -36.99 20.57 8.47
C THR A 352 -37.85 20.65 9.75
N TRP A 353 -37.97 21.84 10.36
CA TRP A 353 -38.57 22.03 11.69
C TRP A 353 -40.07 22.40 11.68
N TYR A 354 -40.71 22.46 10.50
CA TYR A 354 -41.94 23.24 10.30
C TYR A 354 -43.25 22.45 10.06
N GLY A 355 -43.27 21.14 10.32
CA GLY A 355 -44.46 20.30 10.06
C GLY A 355 -45.61 20.45 11.07
N SER A 356 -45.33 20.73 12.35
CA SER A 356 -46.32 20.70 13.44
C SER A 356 -46.88 22.07 13.83
N THR A 357 -46.16 23.17 13.58
CA THR A 357 -46.57 24.55 13.91
C THR A 357 -47.40 25.24 12.83
N MET A 358 -47.52 24.63 11.64
CA MET A 358 -48.10 25.26 10.44
C MET A 358 -49.64 25.37 10.42
N VAL A 359 -50.37 24.68 11.29
CA VAL A 359 -51.84 24.73 11.29
C VAL A 359 -52.36 26.08 11.80
N ASN A 360 -51.60 26.78 12.64
CA ASN A 360 -52.05 28.02 13.30
C ASN A 360 -51.50 29.32 12.70
N TRP A 361 -50.57 29.28 11.74
CA TRP A 361 -49.83 30.46 11.25
C TRP A 361 -50.08 30.86 9.80
N LYS A 362 -50.90 30.12 9.04
CA LYS A 362 -51.32 30.57 7.71
C LYS A 362 -52.13 31.85 7.86
N ARG A 363 -51.63 32.96 7.32
CA ARG A 363 -52.37 34.23 7.27
C ARG A 363 -53.74 33.94 6.68
N LYS A 364 -54.81 34.39 7.33
CA LYS A 364 -56.17 34.21 6.81
C LYS A 364 -56.26 34.94 5.46
N LYS A 365 -56.76 34.26 4.43
CA LYS A 365 -56.98 34.86 3.12
C LYS A 365 -57.96 36.03 3.27
N PRO A 366 -57.66 37.23 2.74
CA PRO A 366 -58.60 38.34 2.75
C PRO A 366 -59.94 37.92 2.12
N GLU A 367 -61.03 38.22 2.81
CA GLU A 367 -62.37 37.92 2.32
C GLU A 367 -62.77 38.94 1.25
N LYS A 368 -63.49 38.47 0.22
CA LYS A 368 -63.94 39.34 -0.87
C LYS A 368 -64.96 40.34 -0.32
N PRO A 369 -64.76 41.67 -0.50
CA PRO A 369 -65.69 42.65 0.02
C PRO A 369 -67.05 42.53 -0.67
N SER A 370 -68.11 42.44 0.13
CA SER A 370 -69.49 42.60 -0.33
C SER A 370 -69.75 44.08 -0.58
N ILE A 371 -69.91 44.49 -1.84
CA ILE A 371 -70.06 45.92 -2.18
C ILE A 371 -71.30 46.52 -1.50
N LEU A 372 -72.39 45.77 -1.37
CA LEU A 372 -73.61 46.28 -0.73
C LEU A 372 -73.42 46.54 0.78
N GLU A 373 -72.74 45.64 1.49
CA GLU A 373 -72.48 45.79 2.94
C GLU A 373 -71.45 46.89 3.26
N GLN A 374 -70.61 47.26 2.30
CA GLN A 374 -69.66 48.36 2.47
C GLN A 374 -70.31 49.74 2.28
N PHE A 375 -71.51 49.77 1.71
CA PHE A 375 -72.29 51.00 1.49
C PHE A 375 -73.36 51.13 2.58
N ASN A 376 -72.90 51.41 3.80
CA ASN A 376 -73.78 51.71 4.93
C ASN A 376 -74.34 53.13 4.84
N GLU A 377 -75.35 53.42 5.67
CA GLU A 377 -75.99 54.74 5.72
C GLU A 377 -74.97 55.88 5.82
N ASP A 378 -73.97 55.76 6.70
CA ASP A 378 -72.98 56.81 6.93
C ASP A 378 -72.12 57.07 5.70
N VAL A 379 -71.79 56.02 4.94
CA VAL A 379 -71.04 56.14 3.68
C VAL A 379 -71.88 56.89 2.65
N PHE A 380 -73.16 56.59 2.53
CA PHE A 380 -74.05 57.37 1.66
C PHE A 380 -74.20 58.81 2.14
N LYS A 381 -74.34 59.04 3.46
CA LYS A 381 -74.44 60.38 4.03
C LYS A 381 -73.21 61.23 3.69
N ASP A 382 -72.02 60.64 3.78
CA ASP A 382 -70.77 61.32 3.45
C ASP A 382 -70.63 61.58 1.94
N LEU A 383 -70.95 60.61 1.09
CA LEU A 383 -70.93 60.81 -0.36
C LEU A 383 -71.93 61.89 -0.81
N ILE A 384 -73.12 61.95 -0.20
CA ILE A 384 -74.11 62.99 -0.47
C ILE A 384 -73.57 64.36 -0.04
N LYS A 385 -72.99 64.48 1.16
CA LYS A 385 -72.38 65.74 1.63
C LYS A 385 -71.25 66.22 0.71
N ILE A 386 -70.38 65.31 0.28
CA ILE A 386 -69.29 65.60 -0.68
C ILE A 386 -69.88 66.11 -1.99
N ALA A 387 -70.86 65.41 -2.55
CA ALA A 387 -71.50 65.81 -3.80
C ALA A 387 -72.24 67.15 -3.70
N MET A 388 -72.84 67.47 -2.55
CA MET A 388 -73.45 68.79 -2.29
C MET A 388 -72.42 69.90 -2.19
N LYS A 389 -71.28 69.64 -1.52
CA LYS A 389 -70.16 70.58 -1.42
C LYS A 389 -69.57 70.87 -2.79
N ASP A 390 -69.34 69.84 -3.60
CA ASP A 390 -68.83 69.98 -4.97
C ASP A 390 -69.80 70.74 -5.87
N ARG A 391 -71.12 70.51 -5.72
CA ARG A 391 -72.15 71.30 -6.43
C ARG A 391 -72.12 72.78 -6.02
N LYS A 392 -71.93 73.10 -4.74
CA LYS A 392 -71.80 74.50 -4.27
C LYS A 392 -70.53 75.14 -4.82
N ASN A 393 -69.40 74.44 -4.77
CA ASN A 393 -68.11 74.90 -5.30
C ASN A 393 -68.16 75.14 -6.82
N MET A 394 -68.84 74.28 -7.58
CA MET A 394 -69.02 74.48 -9.03
C MET A 394 -69.95 75.65 -9.37
N ARG A 395 -70.91 75.98 -8.49
CA ARG A 395 -71.75 77.18 -8.68
C ARG A 395 -70.94 78.44 -8.40
N THR A 396 -70.16 78.48 -7.32
CA THR A 396 -69.32 79.65 -6.99
C THR A 396 -68.19 79.88 -8.00
N ALA A 397 -67.65 78.82 -8.61
CA ALA A 397 -66.62 78.92 -9.65
C ALA A 397 -67.15 79.41 -11.02
N HIS A 398 -68.47 79.50 -11.21
CA HIS A 398 -69.10 80.05 -12.42
C HIS A 398 -69.46 81.54 -12.28
N PHE A 399 -69.33 82.11 -11.08
CA PHE A 399 -69.56 83.54 -10.79
C PHE A 399 -68.26 84.33 -10.55
N HIS A 400 -67.12 83.68 -10.82
CA HIS A 400 -65.80 84.27 -11.04
C HIS A 400 -65.35 83.87 -12.44
#